data_AF-A0AA86T5W5-F1
#
_entry.id   AF-A0AA86T5W5-F1
#
_cell.length_a   1.000
_cell.length_b   1.000
_cell.length_c   1.000
_cell.angle_alpha   90.00
_cell.angle_beta   90.00
_cell.angle_gamma   90.00
#
_symmetry.space_group_name_H-M   'P 1'
#
loop_
_entity.id
_entity.type
_entity.pdbx_description
1 polymer ?
#
loop_
_entity_poly.entity_id
_entity_poly.type
_entity_poly.pdbx_seq_one_letter_code
_entity_poly.pdbx_strand_id
1 'polypeptide(L)'
;MPASNAKGSVVQGYNCQAAVDARTQIIVAADVTDEANDKQQAQPMLTQVLAQTGQVPRTVSMDAGYFSEANVTALTALGCRPLIPPDRHRHSQAIPAAPRGRPPAGLSVADRMRRTLRTTRGRRLYARRKAIVEPVFGQIKQGRGYRQFLLRGMRQVRGEWALICTTHNVLKLWTALRHRRQRPGEGLRALGRSRKAERKTQG
;
A
#
# COMPACT_ATOMS: atom_id res chain seq x y z
N MET A 1 -4.69 -10.60 15.15
CA MET A 1 -4.92 -9.19 14.76
C MET A 1 -5.86 -8.52 15.77
N PRO A 2 -5.32 -7.99 16.88
CA PRO A 2 -6.17 -7.52 17.96
C PRO A 2 -7.10 -6.40 17.47
N ALA A 3 -8.35 -6.48 17.90
CA ALA A 3 -9.25 -5.34 17.90
C ALA A 3 -8.73 -4.34 18.94
N SER A 4 -8.81 -3.05 18.61
CA SER A 4 -8.47 -1.96 19.52
C SER A 4 -9.12 -2.16 20.89
N ASN A 5 -8.35 -2.04 22.00
CA ASN A 5 -8.80 -1.36 23.23
C ASN A 5 -7.71 -1.19 24.32
N ALA A 6 -7.97 -0.15 25.13
CA ALA A 6 -7.35 0.29 26.39
C ALA A 6 -5.88 0.77 26.38
N LYS A 7 -5.67 2.02 26.83
CA LYS A 7 -4.34 2.58 27.10
C LYS A 7 -3.62 1.72 28.15
N GLY A 8 -2.52 1.08 27.78
CA GLY A 8 -1.63 0.36 28.69
C GLY A 8 -1.53 -1.16 28.52
N SER A 9 -2.28 -1.78 27.60
CA SER A 9 -2.15 -3.22 27.33
C SER A 9 -1.06 -3.49 26.29
N VAL A 10 -0.06 -4.31 26.66
CA VAL A 10 0.87 -4.92 25.69
C VAL A 10 0.17 -6.16 25.15
N VAL A 11 -0.30 -6.10 23.91
CA VAL A 11 -0.87 -7.29 23.25
C VAL A 11 0.28 -8.07 22.63
N GLN A 12 0.59 -9.22 23.20
CA GLN A 12 1.46 -10.20 22.55
C GLN A 12 0.74 -10.72 21.31
N GLY A 13 1.28 -10.42 20.13
CA GLY A 13 0.66 -10.78 18.88
C GLY A 13 1.59 -10.61 17.72
N TYR A 14 1.28 -11.29 16.63
CA TYR A 14 2.01 -11.16 15.39
C TYR A 14 1.56 -9.93 14.60
N ASN A 15 2.53 -9.28 14.00
CA ASN A 15 2.36 -8.14 13.12
C ASN A 15 2.36 -8.62 11.67
N CYS A 16 1.19 -8.58 11.02
CA CYS A 16 1.09 -8.95 9.62
C CYS A 16 1.40 -7.76 8.72
N GLN A 17 2.31 -7.99 7.78
CA GLN A 17 2.72 -7.04 6.77
C GLN A 17 2.16 -7.44 5.41
N ALA A 18 1.78 -6.43 4.63
CA ALA A 18 1.31 -6.62 3.26
C ALA A 18 1.65 -5.41 2.38
N ALA A 19 2.22 -5.66 1.20
CA ALA A 19 2.35 -4.69 0.14
C ALA A 19 1.19 -4.87 -0.86
N VAL A 20 0.50 -3.78 -1.16
CA VAL A 20 -0.73 -3.80 -1.97
C VAL A 20 -0.55 -2.90 -3.19
N ASP A 21 -0.86 -3.42 -4.37
CA ASP A 21 -0.89 -2.64 -5.60
C ASP A 21 -1.99 -1.57 -5.56
N ALA A 22 -1.61 -0.34 -5.87
CA ALA A 22 -2.46 0.82 -5.76
C ALA A 22 -3.64 0.84 -6.75
N ARG A 23 -3.52 0.14 -7.88
CA ARG A 23 -4.53 0.17 -8.95
C ARG A 23 -5.58 -0.92 -8.77
N THR A 24 -5.14 -2.10 -8.34
CA THR A 24 -5.94 -3.31 -8.33
C THR A 24 -6.31 -3.80 -6.93
N GLN A 25 -5.66 -3.27 -5.89
CA GLN A 25 -5.75 -3.78 -4.50
C GLN A 25 -5.36 -5.26 -4.37
N ILE A 26 -4.52 -5.76 -5.30
CA ILE A 26 -3.89 -7.07 -5.21
C ILE A 26 -2.71 -6.96 -4.25
N ILE A 27 -2.63 -7.91 -3.32
CA ILE A 27 -1.49 -8.06 -2.42
C ILE A 27 -0.35 -8.68 -3.22
N VAL A 28 0.76 -7.96 -3.35
CA VAL A 28 1.92 -8.37 -4.15
C VAL A 28 3.03 -8.97 -3.29
N ALA A 29 3.07 -8.66 -2.00
CA ALA A 29 3.97 -9.27 -1.02
C ALA A 29 3.29 -9.28 0.36
N ALA A 30 3.61 -10.27 1.19
CA ALA A 30 2.98 -10.45 2.50
C ALA A 30 3.89 -11.28 3.42
N ASP A 31 4.01 -10.86 4.68
CA ASP A 31 4.79 -11.59 5.69
C ASP A 31 4.20 -11.35 7.09
N VAL A 32 4.73 -12.08 8.07
CA VAL A 32 4.42 -11.94 9.47
C VAL A 32 5.70 -11.83 10.28
N THR A 33 5.72 -10.91 11.23
CA THR A 33 6.80 -10.73 12.21
C THR A 33 6.25 -10.72 13.64
N ASP A 34 7.05 -11.19 14.58
CA ASP A 34 6.83 -11.06 16.03
C ASP A 34 7.62 -9.89 16.64
N GLU A 35 8.37 -9.16 15.81
CA GLU A 35 9.10 -7.98 16.23
C GLU A 35 8.14 -6.80 16.50
N ALA A 36 8.37 -6.12 17.62
CA ALA A 36 7.63 -4.91 17.98
C ALA A 36 7.96 -3.69 17.09
N ASN A 37 9.01 -3.77 16.26
CA ASN A 37 9.55 -2.64 15.52
C ASN A 37 9.38 -2.78 14.00
N ASP A 38 8.43 -2.06 13.44
CA ASP A 38 8.17 -2.01 11.98
C ASP A 38 9.35 -1.49 11.15
N LYS A 39 10.32 -0.81 11.76
CA LYS A 39 11.45 -0.18 11.04
C LYS A 39 12.28 -1.18 10.25
N GLN A 40 12.36 -2.45 10.63
CA GLN A 40 13.17 -3.43 9.89
C GLN A 40 12.41 -4.08 8.72
N GLN A 41 11.10 -3.83 8.60
CA GLN A 41 10.23 -4.56 7.68
C GLN A 41 10.05 -3.87 6.33
N ALA A 42 10.49 -2.61 6.17
CA ALA A 42 10.37 -1.86 4.92
C ALA A 42 11.16 -2.47 3.75
N GLN A 43 12.44 -2.78 3.99
CA GLN A 43 13.34 -3.30 2.95
C GLN A 43 13.00 -4.75 2.56
N PRO A 44 12.80 -5.70 3.51
CA PRO A 44 12.41 -7.07 3.16
C PRO A 44 11.12 -7.11 2.33
N MET A 45 10.13 -6.28 2.69
CA MET A 45 8.89 -6.19 1.94
C MET A 45 9.11 -5.66 0.52
N LEU A 46 9.94 -4.64 0.33
CA LEU A 46 10.26 -4.14 -1.01
C LEU A 46 11.02 -5.19 -1.84
N THR A 47 11.95 -5.92 -1.23
CA THR A 47 12.66 -7.01 -1.89
C THR A 47 11.71 -8.11 -2.35
N GLN A 48 10.73 -8.49 -1.52
CA GLN A 48 9.67 -9.42 -1.93
C GLN A 48 8.85 -8.87 -3.11
N VAL A 49 8.44 -7.60 -3.05
CA VAL A 49 7.74 -6.94 -4.17
C VAL A 49 8.56 -7.02 -5.46
N LEU A 50 9.86 -6.72 -5.39
CA LEU A 50 10.74 -6.79 -6.56
C LEU A 50 10.85 -8.23 -7.09
N ALA A 51 11.06 -9.21 -6.20
CA ALA A 51 11.15 -10.62 -6.59
C ALA A 51 9.86 -11.14 -7.25
N GLN A 52 8.69 -10.68 -6.78
CA GLN A 52 7.39 -11.16 -7.25
C GLN A 52 6.89 -10.41 -8.49
N THR A 53 7.26 -9.14 -8.66
CA THR A 53 6.76 -8.31 -9.77
C THR A 53 7.81 -8.03 -10.85
N GLY A 54 9.09 -8.28 -10.56
CA GLY A 54 10.22 -7.87 -11.40
C GLY A 54 10.41 -6.35 -11.49
N GLN A 55 9.70 -5.56 -10.68
CA GLN A 55 9.67 -4.10 -10.80
C GLN A 55 9.83 -3.41 -9.46
N VAL A 56 10.62 -2.34 -9.43
CA VAL A 56 10.63 -1.42 -8.28
C VAL A 56 9.45 -0.44 -8.42
N PRO A 57 8.55 -0.35 -7.42
CA PRO A 57 7.47 0.62 -7.44
C PRO A 57 8.04 2.04 -7.46
N ARG A 58 7.49 2.92 -8.31
CA ARG A 58 7.89 4.33 -8.39
C ARG A 58 7.66 5.10 -7.08
N THR A 59 6.68 4.69 -6.29
CA THR A 59 6.33 5.34 -5.03
C THR A 59 5.73 4.30 -4.09
N VAL A 60 6.18 4.29 -2.84
CA VAL A 60 5.64 3.46 -1.77
C VAL A 60 5.17 4.35 -0.62
N SER A 61 4.00 4.05 -0.07
CA SER A 61 3.45 4.75 1.09
C SER A 61 3.37 3.78 2.27
N MET A 62 3.98 4.13 3.40
CA MET A 62 4.04 3.27 4.59
C MET A 62 3.57 4.03 5.84
N ASP A 63 3.28 3.30 6.92
CA ASP A 63 2.94 3.89 8.21
C ASP A 63 4.12 4.59 8.89
N ALA A 64 3.83 5.49 9.84
CA ALA A 64 4.86 6.19 10.60
C ALA A 64 5.80 5.24 11.38
N GLY A 65 5.34 4.03 11.71
CA GLY A 65 6.17 3.00 12.34
C GLY A 65 7.37 2.57 11.51
N TYR A 66 7.29 2.73 10.18
CA TYR A 66 8.37 2.36 9.25
C TYR A 66 9.44 3.43 9.09
N PHE A 67 9.28 4.60 9.72
CA PHE A 67 10.21 5.71 9.52
C PHE A 67 11.57 5.43 10.18
N SER A 68 12.60 5.37 9.35
CA SER A 68 14.00 5.50 9.74
C SER A 68 14.77 6.16 8.59
N GLU A 69 15.84 6.89 8.90
CA GLU A 69 16.67 7.51 7.86
C GLU A 69 17.30 6.46 6.94
N ALA A 70 17.69 5.32 7.52
CA ALA A 70 18.18 4.16 6.79
C ALA A 70 17.15 3.62 5.78
N ASN A 71 15.88 3.50 6.18
CA ASN A 71 14.82 3.04 5.26
C ASN A 71 14.57 4.02 4.13
N VAL A 72 14.45 5.32 4.47
CA VAL A 72 14.20 6.34 3.44
C VAL A 72 15.34 6.35 2.43
N THR A 73 16.59 6.27 2.91
CA THR A 73 17.79 6.25 2.07
C THR A 73 17.85 4.98 1.21
N ALA A 74 17.65 3.80 1.79
CA ALA A 74 17.69 2.53 1.07
C ALA A 74 16.61 2.44 -0.01
N LEU A 75 15.36 2.81 0.31
CA LEU A 75 14.26 2.81 -0.66
C LEU A 75 14.52 3.81 -1.79
N THR A 76 15.09 4.99 -1.46
CA THR A 76 15.45 6.00 -2.47
C THR A 76 16.59 5.53 -3.37
N ALA A 77 17.59 4.85 -2.81
CA ALA A 77 18.71 4.27 -3.57
C ALA A 77 18.25 3.20 -4.57
N LEU A 78 17.18 2.47 -4.25
CA LEU A 78 16.54 1.52 -5.17
C LEU A 78 15.70 2.19 -6.28
N GLY A 79 15.63 3.53 -6.30
CA GLY A 79 14.81 4.28 -7.26
C GLY A 79 13.32 4.37 -6.89
N CYS A 80 12.94 3.95 -5.68
CA CYS A 80 11.59 4.10 -5.15
C CYS A 80 11.47 5.43 -4.39
N ARG A 81 10.35 6.14 -4.55
CA ARG A 81 10.06 7.31 -3.70
C ARG A 81 9.27 6.90 -2.45
N PRO A 82 9.88 6.84 -1.26
CA PRO A 82 9.16 6.56 -0.03
C PRO A 82 8.31 7.77 0.42
N LEU A 83 7.12 7.48 0.93
CA LEU A 83 6.24 8.43 1.62
C LEU A 83 5.92 7.83 3.00
N ILE A 84 6.74 8.19 4.00
CA ILE A 84 6.68 7.61 5.34
C ILE A 84 6.68 8.77 6.36
N PRO A 85 5.61 8.99 7.15
CA PRO A 85 5.59 10.08 8.12
C PRO A 85 6.62 9.88 9.22
N PRO A 86 7.46 10.88 9.54
CA PRO A 86 8.38 10.78 10.68
C PRO A 86 7.67 10.77 12.03
N ASP A 87 6.52 11.45 12.11
CA ASP A 87 5.79 11.64 13.35
C ASP A 87 4.38 11.03 13.25
N ARG A 88 3.89 10.46 14.36
CA ARG A 88 2.47 10.09 14.50
C ARG A 88 1.66 11.36 14.75
N HIS A 89 1.09 11.95 13.71
CA HIS A 89 0.20 13.10 13.86
C HIS A 89 -1.13 12.69 14.51
N ARG A 90 -1.51 13.38 15.59
CA ARG A 90 -2.87 13.26 16.15
C ARG A 90 -3.86 13.98 15.23
N HIS A 91 -5.07 13.43 15.09
CA HIS A 91 -6.12 13.95 14.20
C HIS A 91 -6.47 15.43 14.43
N SER A 92 -6.12 16.00 15.60
CA SER A 92 -6.43 17.38 16.01
C SER A 92 -5.30 18.40 15.76
N GLN A 93 -4.13 18.00 15.25
CA GLN A 93 -3.04 18.96 15.00
C GLN A 93 -3.17 19.62 13.64
N ALA A 94 -3.24 20.95 13.62
CA ALA A 94 -3.19 21.75 12.40
C ALA A 94 -1.88 21.47 11.66
N ILE A 95 -1.97 20.94 10.44
CA ILE A 95 -0.80 20.69 9.60
C ILE A 95 -0.40 22.01 8.94
N PRO A 96 0.81 22.55 9.22
CA PRO A 96 1.25 23.79 8.61
C PRO A 96 1.24 23.70 7.08
N ALA A 97 1.04 24.84 6.42
CA ALA A 97 1.12 24.93 4.97
C ALA A 97 2.48 24.43 4.46
N ALA A 98 2.49 23.85 3.26
CA ALA A 98 3.74 23.42 2.64
C ALA A 98 4.63 24.66 2.39
N PRO A 99 5.85 24.70 2.92
CA PRO A 99 6.76 25.79 2.59
C PRO A 99 7.05 25.78 1.08
N ARG A 100 7.01 26.96 0.45
CA ARG A 100 7.24 27.14 -0.99
C ARG A 100 8.74 27.15 -1.31
N GLY A 101 9.09 26.95 -2.59
CA GLY A 101 10.47 27.02 -3.08
C GLY A 101 11.28 25.72 -3.02
N ARG A 102 12.55 25.81 -3.41
CA ARG A 102 13.52 24.69 -3.38
C ARG A 102 13.83 24.31 -1.92
N PRO A 103 13.85 23.01 -1.56
CA PRO A 103 14.30 22.59 -0.25
C PRO A 103 15.78 22.97 -0.04
N PRO A 104 16.16 23.58 1.10
CA PRO A 104 17.55 23.77 1.48
C PRO A 104 18.35 22.46 1.43
N ALA A 105 19.63 22.54 1.05
CA ALA A 105 20.49 21.38 0.87
C ALA A 105 20.69 20.60 2.18
N GLY A 106 20.89 21.31 3.30
CA GLY A 106 21.19 20.74 4.62
C GLY A 106 19.98 20.25 5.43
N LEU A 107 18.80 20.08 4.81
CA LEU A 107 17.64 19.53 5.51
C LEU A 107 17.88 18.06 5.90
N SER A 108 17.54 17.72 7.16
CA SER A 108 17.50 16.34 7.63
C SER A 108 16.55 15.49 6.77
N VAL A 109 16.74 14.17 6.78
CA VAL A 109 15.86 13.24 6.07
C VAL A 109 14.42 13.37 6.58
N ALA A 110 14.25 13.50 7.89
CA ALA A 110 12.95 13.71 8.53
C ALA A 110 12.28 15.01 8.06
N ASP A 111 12.99 16.14 8.03
CA ASP A 111 12.40 17.43 7.63
C ASP A 111 12.08 17.49 6.14
N ARG A 112 12.92 16.87 5.31
CA ARG A 112 12.64 16.69 3.88
C ARG A 112 11.38 15.86 3.67
N MET A 113 11.17 14.82 4.47
CA MET A 113 9.98 13.98 4.42
C MET A 113 8.74 14.74 4.90
N ARG A 114 8.82 15.46 6.04
CA ARG A 114 7.74 16.36 6.52
C ARG A 114 7.34 17.35 5.44
N ARG A 115 8.31 18.00 4.80
CA ARG A 115 8.07 18.94 3.70
C ARG A 115 7.38 18.25 2.52
N THR A 116 7.88 17.08 2.11
CA THR A 116 7.32 16.31 0.98
C THR A 116 5.86 15.93 1.24
N LEU A 117 5.55 15.39 2.42
CA LEU A 117 4.21 15.01 2.84
C LEU A 117 3.26 16.21 2.99
N ARG A 118 3.78 17.43 3.22
CA ARG A 118 2.96 18.65 3.27
C ARG A 118 2.56 19.15 1.88
N THR A 119 3.32 18.86 0.82
CA THR A 119 2.97 19.31 -0.55
C THR A 119 1.63 18.74 -1.01
N THR A 120 0.91 19.45 -1.90
CA THR A 120 -0.36 18.97 -2.47
C THR A 120 -0.22 17.58 -3.10
N ARG A 121 0.87 17.36 -3.85
CA ARG A 121 1.18 16.05 -4.45
C ARG A 121 1.45 14.98 -3.39
N GLY A 122 2.28 15.28 -2.39
CA GLY A 122 2.61 14.35 -1.31
C GLY A 122 1.39 13.96 -0.48
N ARG A 123 0.58 14.95 -0.07
CA ARG A 123 -0.70 14.71 0.63
C ARG A 123 -1.62 13.82 -0.19
N ARG A 124 -1.82 14.11 -1.48
CA ARG A 124 -2.68 13.31 -2.37
C ARG A 124 -2.20 11.88 -2.51
N LEU A 125 -0.90 11.67 -2.71
CA LEU A 125 -0.32 10.33 -2.85
C LEU A 125 -0.39 9.53 -1.54
N TYR A 126 -0.10 10.18 -0.41
CA TYR A 126 -0.16 9.54 0.90
C TYR A 126 -1.61 9.21 1.31
N ALA A 127 -2.56 10.11 1.03
CA ALA A 127 -3.98 9.90 1.31
C ALA A 127 -4.58 8.68 0.59
N ARG A 128 -3.98 8.23 -0.53
CA ARG A 128 -4.41 7.01 -1.23
C ARG A 128 -4.31 5.75 -0.36
N ARG A 129 -3.53 5.74 0.72
CA ARG A 129 -3.48 4.59 1.66
C ARG A 129 -4.86 4.19 2.15
N LYS A 130 -5.74 5.16 2.42
CA LYS A 130 -7.14 4.95 2.83
C LYS A 130 -7.98 4.20 1.79
N ALA A 131 -7.61 4.30 0.51
CA ALA A 131 -8.29 3.64 -0.59
C ALA A 131 -7.57 2.35 -1.06
N ILE A 132 -6.32 2.13 -0.65
CA ILE A 132 -5.49 1.02 -1.12
C ILE A 132 -5.40 -0.06 -0.05
N VAL A 133 -4.68 0.22 1.03
CA VAL A 133 -4.27 -0.81 2.00
C VAL A 133 -5.28 -0.96 3.14
N GLU A 134 -5.87 0.14 3.61
CA GLU A 134 -6.88 0.10 4.68
C GLU A 134 -8.11 -0.74 4.29
N PRO A 135 -8.66 -0.66 3.05
CA PRO A 135 -9.77 -1.51 2.65
C PRO A 135 -9.39 -2.99 2.57
N VAL A 136 -8.17 -3.34 2.17
CA VAL A 136 -7.69 -4.73 2.16
C VAL A 136 -7.69 -5.29 3.58
N PHE A 137 -7.09 -4.58 4.53
CA PHE A 137 -7.13 -5.01 5.94
C PHE A 137 -8.55 -5.00 6.52
N GLY A 138 -9.40 -4.05 6.12
CA GLY A 138 -10.81 -4.01 6.51
C GLY A 138 -11.59 -5.23 6.00
N GLN A 139 -11.41 -5.61 4.73
CA GLN A 139 -12.04 -6.79 4.13
C GLN A 139 -11.57 -8.08 4.81
N ILE A 140 -10.28 -8.21 5.08
CA ILE A 140 -9.73 -9.38 5.79
C ILE A 140 -10.27 -9.46 7.21
N LYS A 141 -10.22 -8.36 7.98
CA LYS A 141 -10.59 -8.37 9.41
C LYS A 141 -12.09 -8.38 9.65
N GLN A 142 -12.83 -7.51 8.96
CA GLN A 142 -14.28 -7.33 9.14
C GLN A 142 -15.05 -8.22 8.18
N GLY A 143 -14.77 -8.10 6.88
CA GLY A 143 -15.52 -8.83 5.85
C GLY A 143 -15.37 -10.34 5.93
N ARG A 144 -14.21 -10.83 6.40
CA ARG A 144 -13.91 -12.27 6.50
C ARG A 144 -13.76 -12.77 7.94
N GLY A 145 -13.95 -11.89 8.93
CA GLY A 145 -13.83 -12.25 10.35
C GLY A 145 -12.42 -12.65 10.81
N TYR A 146 -11.37 -12.41 10.01
CA TYR A 146 -10.01 -12.82 10.36
C TYR A 146 -9.38 -11.89 11.40
N ARG A 147 -9.65 -12.19 12.68
CA ARG A 147 -9.20 -11.39 13.83
C ARG A 147 -8.09 -12.05 14.64
N GLN A 148 -7.93 -13.35 14.56
CA GLN A 148 -6.93 -14.10 15.30
C GLN A 148 -6.32 -15.19 14.43
N PHE A 149 -5.09 -15.56 14.75
CA PHE A 149 -4.46 -16.73 14.15
C PHE A 149 -5.01 -17.98 14.81
N LEU A 150 -5.25 -19.01 14.00
CA LEU A 150 -5.67 -20.32 14.48
C LEU A 150 -4.46 -21.19 14.83
N LEU A 151 -3.36 -21.01 14.10
CA LEU A 151 -2.13 -21.76 14.30
C LEU A 151 -1.15 -21.01 15.19
N ARG A 152 -0.22 -21.76 15.79
CA ARG A 152 0.85 -21.24 16.65
C ARG A 152 2.22 -21.54 16.05
N GLY A 153 3.17 -20.65 16.33
CA GLY A 153 4.54 -20.72 15.81
C GLY A 153 4.67 -20.01 14.46
N MET A 154 5.79 -19.29 14.31
CA MET A 154 6.03 -18.36 13.19
C MET A 154 5.78 -18.98 11.82
N ARG A 155 6.28 -20.20 11.59
CA ARG A 155 6.11 -20.90 10.30
C ARG A 155 4.65 -21.13 9.94
N GLN A 156 3.84 -21.56 10.90
CA GLN A 156 2.43 -21.88 10.66
C GLN A 156 1.60 -20.61 10.47
N VAL A 157 1.87 -19.60 11.31
CA VAL A 157 1.26 -18.27 11.26
C VAL A 157 1.55 -17.57 9.92
N ARG A 158 2.78 -17.68 9.40
CA ARG A 158 3.14 -17.20 8.05
C ARG A 158 2.32 -17.91 6.97
N GLY A 159 2.17 -19.23 7.06
CA GLY A 159 1.34 -20.00 6.14
C GLY A 159 -0.13 -19.57 6.16
N GLU A 160 -0.69 -19.36 7.36
CA GLU A 160 -2.06 -18.89 7.54
C GLU A 160 -2.25 -17.48 6.93
N TRP A 161 -1.31 -16.57 7.17
CA TRP A 161 -1.35 -15.23 6.59
C TRP A 161 -1.24 -15.25 5.05
N ALA A 162 -0.34 -16.08 4.51
CA ALA A 162 -0.18 -16.25 3.07
C ALA A 162 -1.47 -16.80 2.43
N LEU A 163 -2.15 -17.75 3.07
CA LEU A 163 -3.43 -18.28 2.61
C LEU A 163 -4.52 -17.21 2.61
N ILE A 164 -4.61 -16.40 3.67
CA ILE A 164 -5.56 -15.29 3.76
C ILE A 164 -5.30 -14.23 2.68
N CYS A 165 -4.05 -13.88 2.41
CA CYS A 165 -3.69 -12.94 1.35
C CYS A 165 -3.99 -13.51 -0.05
N THR A 166 -3.71 -14.79 -0.27
CA THR A 166 -3.96 -15.48 -1.54
C THR A 166 -5.46 -15.51 -1.85
N THR A 167 -6.27 -15.89 -0.88
CA THR A 167 -7.74 -15.90 -1.03
C THR A 167 -8.31 -14.50 -1.29
N HIS A 168 -7.76 -13.45 -0.67
CA HIS A 168 -8.10 -12.06 -1.03
C HIS A 168 -7.80 -11.76 -2.50
N ASN A 169 -6.60 -12.12 -2.97
CA ASN A 169 -6.21 -11.92 -4.37
C ASN A 169 -7.12 -12.67 -5.35
N VAL A 170 -7.45 -13.93 -5.05
CA VAL A 170 -8.37 -14.73 -5.87
C VAL A 170 -9.74 -14.07 -5.99
N LEU A 171 -10.28 -13.54 -4.89
CA LEU A 171 -11.57 -12.82 -4.91
C LEU A 171 -11.49 -11.54 -5.74
N LYS A 172 -10.39 -10.79 -5.66
CA LYS A 172 -10.16 -9.59 -6.49
C LYS A 172 -10.10 -9.93 -7.98
N LEU A 173 -9.37 -10.99 -8.34
CA LEU A 173 -9.27 -11.47 -9.71
C LEU A 173 -10.61 -11.98 -10.25
N TRP A 174 -11.33 -12.79 -9.46
CA TRP A 174 -12.64 -13.29 -9.84
C TRP A 174 -13.65 -12.16 -10.09
N THR A 175 -13.67 -11.15 -9.22
CA THR A 175 -14.53 -9.97 -9.39
C THR A 175 -14.19 -9.22 -10.68
N ALA A 176 -12.90 -9.00 -10.94
CA ALA A 176 -12.45 -8.34 -12.17
C ALA A 176 -12.83 -9.14 -13.44
N LEU A 177 -12.69 -10.47 -13.41
CA LEU A 177 -13.05 -11.35 -14.53
C LEU A 177 -14.57 -11.40 -14.76
N ARG A 178 -15.39 -11.39 -13.71
CA ARG A 178 -16.86 -11.33 -13.85
C ARG A 178 -17.31 -10.03 -14.51
N HIS A 179 -16.75 -8.89 -14.10
CA HIS A 179 -17.08 -7.61 -14.72
C HIS A 179 -16.63 -7.53 -16.18
N ARG A 180 -15.51 -8.16 -16.56
CA ARG A 180 -15.09 -8.27 -17.97
C ARG A 180 -16.07 -9.12 -18.78
N ARG A 181 -16.51 -10.26 -18.25
CA ARG A 181 -17.50 -11.14 -18.89
C ARG A 181 -18.87 -10.50 -19.06
N GLN A 182 -19.26 -9.59 -18.16
CA GLN A 182 -20.51 -8.83 -18.25
C GLN A 182 -20.43 -7.62 -19.20
N ARG A 183 -19.25 -7.29 -19.75
CA ARG A 183 -19.08 -6.31 -20.83
C ARG A 183 -18.66 -6.96 -22.16
N PRO A 184 -19.40 -7.95 -22.70
CA PRO A 184 -19.12 -8.43 -24.04
C PRO A 184 -19.55 -7.34 -25.03
N GLY A 185 -18.60 -6.58 -25.60
CA GLY A 185 -18.90 -5.63 -26.67
C GLY A 185 -18.12 -4.33 -26.71
N GLU A 186 -17.28 -3.99 -25.72
CA GLU A 186 -16.44 -2.77 -25.82
C GLU A 186 -15.42 -2.86 -26.98
N GLY A 187 -14.93 -4.06 -27.31
CA GLY A 187 -14.08 -4.28 -28.49
C GLY A 187 -14.81 -4.08 -29.83
N LEU A 188 -16.07 -4.52 -29.94
CA LEU A 188 -16.88 -4.29 -31.14
C LEU A 188 -17.29 -2.80 -31.31
N ARG A 189 -17.53 -2.09 -30.20
CA ARG A 189 -17.84 -0.65 -30.22
C ARG A 189 -16.63 0.20 -30.61
N ALA A 190 -15.40 -0.22 -30.31
CA ALA A 190 -14.17 0.41 -30.78
C ALA A 190 -14.00 0.29 -32.31
N LEU A 191 -14.29 -0.89 -32.87
CA LEU A 191 -14.29 -1.14 -34.33
C LEU A 191 -15.38 -0.35 -35.07
N GLY A 192 -16.57 -0.19 -34.47
CA GLY A 192 -17.66 0.62 -35.04
C GLY A 192 -17.39 2.13 -35.05
N ARG A 193 -16.56 2.64 -34.14
CA ARG A 193 -16.15 4.06 -34.12
C ARG A 193 -15.05 4.37 -35.15
N SER A 194 -14.13 3.46 -35.43
CA SER A 194 -13.15 3.62 -36.54
C SER A 194 -13.82 3.70 -37.90
N ARG A 195 -14.80 2.82 -38.20
CA ARG A 195 -15.51 2.82 -39.50
C ARG A 195 -16.37 4.07 -39.73
N LYS A 196 -16.88 4.71 -38.67
CA LYS A 196 -17.62 5.98 -38.78
C LYS A 196 -16.70 7.19 -38.97
N ALA A 197 -15.44 7.12 -38.50
CA ALA A 197 -14.45 8.16 -38.72
C ALA A 197 -13.95 8.16 -40.18
N GLU A 198 -13.72 6.98 -40.77
CA GLU A 198 -13.29 6.85 -42.17
C GLU A 198 -14.37 7.28 -43.19
N ARG A 199 -15.65 7.04 -42.91
CA ARG A 199 -16.75 7.48 -43.78
C ARG A 199 -17.01 8.99 -43.77
N LYS A 200 -16.48 9.73 -42.79
CA LYS A 200 -16.70 11.18 -42.66
C LYS A 200 -15.61 12.03 -43.35
N THR A 201 -14.61 11.37 -43.93
CA THR A 201 -13.47 12.03 -44.63
C THR A 201 -13.59 11.92 -46.16
N GLN A 202 -14.63 11.27 -46.68
CA GLN A 202 -14.87 11.06 -48.12
C GLN A 202 -16.20 11.66 -48.61
N GLY A 203 -16.81 12.58 -47.85
CA GLY A 203 -18.04 13.29 -48.23
C GLY A 203 -17.85 14.79 -48.16
#